data_AF-A0A933ZP79-F1
#
_entry.id   AF-A0A933ZP79-F1
#
_cell.length_a   1.000
_cell.length_b   1.000
_cell.length_c   1.000
_cell.angle_alpha   90.00
_cell.angle_beta   90.00
_cell.angle_gamma   90.00
#
_symmetry.space_group_name_H-M   'P 1'
#
loop_
_entity.id
_entity.type
_entity.pdbx_description
1 polymer ?
#
loop_
_entity_poly.entity_id
_entity_poly.type
_entity_poly.pdbx_seq_one_letter_code
_entity_poly.pdbx_strand_id
1 'polypeptide(L)'
;MHDRRVIERYLSEGLAPDAEARLRAHLRGCVSCRSWYDQQVLLLRALAGRPDSPTVREERRAERLALAAIAPRAEPTSQRSWGVWPVLRDGVGVLRLRGRPWRVVAIAVAAVLLMVGIVGELVLRPAPPVHAARVVRATGLAVDAKPAQRGGEVNAGSLIQVGAKGFAELAVERGGLVRLYPNTSATLDGGGEGVNLGAGKVWCLVDRDRGVFIVRTDRGQARVLGTSFVVEKLSKGDMEVRVMAGSVAVEDTGHRGERVVTAGQKTLVARDAAPSPPSAYSGEVDSEEWGLLEFFKAIGRAFKGAFESIFER
;
A
#
# COMPACT_ATOMS: atom_id res chain seq x y z
N MET A 1 -0.33 -20.48 -35.41
CA MET A 1 0.86 -19.63 -35.18
C MET A 1 0.46 -18.20 -35.42
N HIS A 2 0.52 -17.32 -34.42
CA HIS A 2 0.35 -15.89 -34.71
C HIS A 2 1.61 -15.39 -35.42
N ASP A 3 1.40 -14.65 -36.49
CA ASP A 3 2.44 -14.02 -37.28
C ASP A 3 3.13 -12.94 -36.46
N ARG A 4 4.48 -12.93 -36.42
CA ARG A 4 5.29 -11.88 -35.75
C ARG A 4 4.86 -10.48 -36.19
N ARG A 5 4.37 -10.35 -37.43
CA ARG A 5 3.79 -9.12 -37.98
C ARG A 5 2.65 -8.55 -37.14
N VAL A 6 1.88 -9.38 -36.44
CA VAL A 6 0.78 -8.92 -35.57
C VAL A 6 1.33 -8.22 -34.32
N ILE A 7 2.42 -8.74 -33.74
CA ILE A 7 3.10 -8.10 -32.60
C ILE A 7 3.75 -6.79 -33.04
N GLU A 8 4.42 -6.78 -34.18
CA GLU A 8 5.03 -5.57 -34.75
C GLU A 8 4.00 -4.50 -35.05
N ARG A 9 2.86 -4.86 -35.68
CA ARG A 9 1.73 -3.95 -35.90
C ARG A 9 1.14 -3.44 -34.59
N TYR A 10 0.99 -4.30 -33.59
CA TYR A 10 0.50 -3.90 -32.27
C TYR A 10 1.41 -2.87 -31.58
N LEU A 11 2.73 -3.01 -31.72
CA LEU A 11 3.69 -2.07 -31.15
C LEU A 11 3.79 -0.76 -31.96
N SER A 12 3.73 -0.84 -33.28
CA SER A 12 3.94 0.30 -34.20
C SER A 12 2.68 1.10 -34.53
N GLU A 13 1.50 0.48 -34.59
CA GLU A 13 0.23 1.12 -34.99
C GLU A 13 -0.82 0.99 -33.88
N GLY A 14 -0.80 -0.13 -33.14
CA GLY A 14 -1.88 -0.55 -32.26
C GLY A 14 -2.80 -1.54 -32.97
N LEU A 15 -3.75 -2.13 -32.23
CA LEU A 15 -4.75 -3.05 -32.79
C LEU A 15 -6.16 -2.59 -32.38
N ALA A 16 -7.16 -3.01 -33.16
CA ALA A 16 -8.55 -2.89 -32.74
C ALA A 16 -8.79 -3.69 -31.44
N PRO A 17 -9.74 -3.28 -30.57
CA PRO A 17 -9.92 -3.88 -29.24
C PRO A 17 -10.03 -5.41 -29.23
N ASP A 18 -10.79 -5.99 -30.16
CA ASP A 18 -10.96 -7.45 -30.25
C ASP A 18 -9.68 -8.17 -30.69
N ALA A 19 -8.91 -7.56 -31.60
CA ALA A 19 -7.64 -8.11 -32.05
C ALA A 19 -6.57 -8.02 -30.97
N GLU A 20 -6.55 -6.91 -30.21
CA GLU A 20 -5.70 -6.75 -29.04
C GLU A 20 -6.05 -7.77 -27.94
N ALA A 21 -7.35 -7.97 -27.66
CA ALA A 21 -7.80 -8.97 -26.68
C ALA A 21 -7.36 -10.39 -27.07
N ARG A 22 -7.48 -10.76 -28.36
CA ARG A 22 -6.99 -12.05 -28.89
C ARG A 22 -5.47 -12.18 -28.77
N LEU A 23 -4.72 -11.14 -29.13
CA LEU A 23 -3.27 -11.13 -29.00
C LEU A 23 -2.85 -11.32 -27.53
N ARG A 24 -3.47 -10.60 -26.58
CA ARG A 24 -3.18 -10.73 -25.14
C ARG A 24 -3.54 -12.11 -24.60
N ALA A 25 -4.67 -12.68 -25.03
CA ALA A 25 -5.02 -14.06 -24.68
C ALA A 25 -3.94 -15.05 -25.18
N HIS A 26 -3.43 -14.84 -26.39
CA HIS A 26 -2.35 -15.66 -26.95
C HIS A 26 -1.02 -15.49 -26.20
N LEU A 27 -0.59 -14.25 -25.91
CA LEU A 27 0.66 -13.98 -25.19
C LEU A 27 0.67 -14.58 -23.77
N ARG A 28 -0.50 -14.79 -23.16
CA ARG A 28 -0.62 -15.52 -21.89
C ARG A 28 -0.33 -17.02 -22.03
N GLY A 29 -0.61 -17.62 -23.18
CA GLY A 29 -0.45 -19.06 -23.43
C GLY A 29 0.79 -19.46 -24.23
N CYS A 30 1.50 -18.51 -24.87
CA CYS A 30 2.63 -18.80 -25.75
C CYS A 30 3.91 -18.08 -25.30
N VAL A 31 4.82 -18.83 -24.68
CA VAL A 31 6.09 -18.31 -24.11
C VAL A 31 6.98 -17.67 -25.18
N SER A 32 7.08 -18.26 -26.37
CA SER A 32 7.95 -17.74 -27.44
C SER A 32 7.47 -16.39 -27.98
N CYS A 33 6.15 -16.23 -28.20
CA CYS A 33 5.57 -14.96 -28.63
C CYS A 33 5.67 -13.89 -27.54
N ARG A 34 5.52 -14.28 -26.27
CA ARG A 34 5.72 -13.39 -25.13
C ARG A 34 7.16 -12.88 -25.04
N SER A 35 8.14 -13.78 -25.12
CA SER A 35 9.56 -13.41 -25.08
C SER A 35 9.94 -12.45 -26.22
N TRP A 36 9.43 -12.69 -27.44
CA TRP A 36 9.63 -11.77 -28.56
C TRP A 36 8.99 -10.39 -28.32
N TYR A 37 7.76 -10.36 -27.80
CA TYR A 37 7.08 -9.11 -27.44
C TYR A 37 7.89 -8.31 -26.40
N ASP A 38 8.35 -8.97 -25.33
CA ASP A 38 9.12 -8.34 -24.25
C ASP A 38 10.46 -7.77 -24.77
N GLN A 39 11.15 -8.49 -25.66
CA GLN A 39 12.38 -8.01 -26.32
C GLN A 39 12.14 -6.76 -27.18
N GLN A 40 11.05 -6.74 -27.96
CA GLN A 40 10.71 -5.58 -28.80
C GLN A 40 10.33 -4.35 -27.94
N VAL A 41 9.64 -4.56 -26.82
CA VAL A 41 9.32 -3.47 -25.86
C VAL A 41 10.60 -2.89 -25.26
N LEU A 42 11.53 -3.74 -24.81
CA LEU A 42 12.82 -3.30 -24.27
C LEU A 42 13.63 -2.51 -25.30
N LEU A 43 13.67 -2.98 -26.54
CA LEU A 43 14.34 -2.28 -27.64
C LEU A 43 13.73 -0.88 -27.88
N LEU A 44 12.39 -0.78 -27.94
CA LEU A 44 11.70 0.50 -28.14
C LEU A 44 11.94 1.47 -26.98
N ARG A 45 12.01 0.99 -25.74
CA ARG A 45 12.33 1.80 -24.55
C ARG A 45 13.78 2.26 -24.54
N ALA A 46 14.71 1.39 -24.92
CA ALA A 46 16.13 1.72 -25.07
C ALA A 46 16.33 2.81 -26.15
N LEU A 47 15.64 2.70 -27.29
CA LEU A 47 15.66 3.71 -28.36
C LEU A 47 15.07 5.06 -27.91
N ALA A 48 14.11 5.04 -26.96
CA ALA A 48 13.57 6.25 -26.35
C ALA A 48 14.47 6.84 -25.24
N GLY A 49 15.64 6.24 -24.98
CA GLY A 49 16.59 6.69 -23.95
C GLY A 49 16.15 6.38 -22.51
N ARG A 50 15.15 5.51 -22.32
CA ARG A 50 14.61 5.16 -21.00
C ARG A 50 14.23 3.67 -20.94
N PRO A 51 15.20 2.75 -20.84
CA PRO A 51 14.93 1.30 -20.86
C PRO A 51 13.97 0.85 -19.76
N ASP A 52 14.01 1.52 -18.60
CA ASP A 52 13.29 1.11 -17.40
C ASP A 52 11.93 1.82 -17.22
N SER A 53 11.61 2.81 -18.06
CA SER A 53 10.33 3.54 -17.95
C SER A 53 9.43 3.26 -19.16
N PRO A 54 8.09 3.24 -18.99
CA PRO A 54 7.18 3.18 -20.11
C PRO A 54 7.41 4.36 -21.06
N THR A 55 7.29 4.11 -22.36
CA THR A 55 7.24 5.19 -23.35
C THR A 55 5.91 5.95 -23.22
N VAL A 56 5.87 7.22 -23.66
CA VAL A 56 4.63 8.04 -23.68
C VAL A 56 3.46 7.31 -24.37
N ARG A 57 3.78 6.47 -25.37
CA ARG A 57 2.79 5.67 -26.07
C ARG A 57 2.24 4.52 -25.23
N GLU A 58 3.09 3.87 -24.43
CA GLU A 58 2.67 2.86 -23.46
C GLU A 58 1.82 3.48 -22.35
N GLU A 59 2.19 4.67 -21.84
CA GLU A 59 1.41 5.41 -20.83
C GLU A 59 -0.01 5.75 -21.35
N ARG A 60 -0.12 6.37 -22.53
CA ARG A 60 -1.42 6.66 -23.17
C ARG A 60 -2.26 5.41 -23.44
N ARG A 61 -1.61 4.27 -23.67
CA ARG A 61 -2.31 2.98 -23.85
C ARG A 61 -2.82 2.46 -22.50
N ALA A 62 -2.00 2.50 -21.47
CA ALA A 62 -2.41 2.13 -20.11
C ALA A 62 -3.56 3.00 -19.61
N GLU A 63 -3.50 4.31 -19.85
CA GLU A 63 -4.57 5.26 -19.53
C GLU A 63 -5.88 4.93 -20.27
N ARG A 64 -5.85 4.71 -21.59
CA ARG A 64 -7.04 4.29 -22.34
C ARG A 64 -7.66 3.00 -21.81
N LEU A 65 -6.84 2.03 -21.40
CA LEU A 65 -7.32 0.77 -20.86
C LEU A 65 -7.92 0.93 -19.45
N ALA A 66 -7.31 1.76 -18.61
CA ALA A 66 -7.84 2.09 -17.29
C ALA A 66 -9.19 2.80 -17.41
N LEU A 67 -9.30 3.78 -18.32
CA LEU A 67 -10.56 4.48 -18.61
C LEU A 67 -11.62 3.52 -19.18
N ALA A 68 -11.26 2.62 -20.10
CA ALA A 68 -12.18 1.63 -20.65
C ALA A 68 -12.64 0.57 -19.63
N ALA A 69 -11.86 0.32 -18.57
CA ALA A 69 -12.24 -0.58 -17.49
C ALA A 69 -13.23 0.06 -16.50
N ILE A 70 -13.18 1.39 -16.33
CA ILE A 70 -14.05 2.16 -15.42
C ILE A 70 -15.33 2.60 -16.12
N ALA A 71 -15.27 2.87 -17.44
CA ALA A 71 -16.44 3.21 -18.21
C ALA A 71 -17.46 2.06 -18.11
N PRO A 72 -18.71 2.33 -17.65
CA PRO A 72 -19.74 1.31 -17.64
C PRO A 72 -19.86 0.80 -19.06
N ARG A 73 -19.63 -0.50 -19.27
CA ARG A 73 -19.94 -1.13 -20.54
C ARG A 73 -21.42 -0.87 -20.78
N ALA A 74 -21.72 0.05 -21.70
CA ALA A 74 -22.99 0.05 -22.37
C ALA A 74 -23.04 -1.31 -23.05
N GLU A 75 -23.61 -2.30 -22.35
CA GLU A 75 -23.97 -3.54 -22.98
C GLU A 75 -24.74 -3.12 -24.22
N PRO A 76 -24.35 -3.56 -25.43
CA PRO A 76 -25.22 -3.41 -26.57
C PRO A 76 -26.50 -4.07 -26.12
N THR A 77 -27.53 -3.24 -25.85
CA THR A 77 -28.86 -3.68 -25.51
C THR A 77 -29.28 -4.44 -26.74
N SER A 78 -29.00 -5.75 -26.73
CA SER A 78 -29.50 -6.64 -27.74
C SER A 78 -31.00 -6.44 -27.59
N GLN A 79 -31.59 -5.80 -28.60
CA GLN A 79 -33.02 -5.81 -28.85
C GLN A 79 -33.37 -7.29 -29.12
N ARG A 80 -33.29 -8.11 -28.07
CA ARG A 80 -34.07 -9.32 -27.96
C ARG A 80 -35.47 -8.77 -27.85
N SER A 81 -36.18 -8.77 -28.97
CA SER A 81 -37.64 -8.71 -28.98
C SER A 81 -38.12 -9.72 -27.94
N TRP A 82 -38.60 -9.21 -26.81
CA TRP A 82 -39.26 -10.02 -25.80
C TRP A 82 -40.50 -10.60 -26.45
N GLY A 83 -40.36 -11.81 -26.97
CA GLY A 83 -41.48 -12.70 -27.21
C GLY A 83 -42.25 -12.80 -25.91
N VAL A 84 -43.48 -12.31 -25.97
CA VAL A 84 -44.48 -12.32 -24.91
C VAL A 84 -44.52 -13.73 -24.29
N TRP A 85 -44.01 -13.87 -23.07
CA TRP A 85 -44.18 -15.09 -22.28
C TRP A 85 -45.65 -15.19 -21.85
N PRO A 86 -46.39 -16.27 -22.19
CA PRO A 86 -47.80 -16.41 -21.83
C PRO A 86 -48.03 -17.15 -20.51
N VAL A 87 -47.11 -17.08 -19.53
CA VAL A 87 -47.13 -17.98 -18.35
C VAL A 87 -47.45 -17.29 -17.02
N LEU A 88 -47.65 -15.97 -16.97
CA LEU A 88 -47.95 -15.23 -15.73
C LEU A 88 -49.38 -14.71 -15.60
N ARG A 89 -50.36 -15.32 -16.28
CA ARG A 89 -51.77 -14.90 -16.16
C ARG A 89 -52.63 -15.70 -15.18
N ASP A 90 -52.24 -16.92 -14.81
CA ASP A 90 -53.13 -17.81 -14.02
C ASP A 90 -52.59 -18.22 -12.64
N GLY A 91 -51.49 -17.64 -12.16
CA GLY A 91 -50.81 -18.10 -10.95
C GLY A 91 -51.00 -17.28 -9.68
N VAL A 92 -51.58 -16.08 -9.74
CA VAL A 92 -51.90 -15.32 -8.52
C VAL A 92 -53.26 -15.78 -8.00
N GLY A 93 -53.28 -17.04 -7.56
CA GLY A 93 -54.27 -17.49 -6.61
C GLY A 93 -54.15 -16.57 -5.40
N VAL A 94 -55.03 -15.56 -5.36
CA VAL A 94 -55.30 -14.76 -4.17
C VAL A 94 -55.68 -15.76 -3.10
N LEU A 95 -54.70 -16.19 -2.31
CA LEU A 95 -54.95 -16.76 -1.00
C LEU A 95 -55.67 -15.64 -0.25
N ARG A 96 -57.00 -15.67 -0.30
CA ARG A 96 -57.87 -15.02 0.68
C ARG A 96 -57.54 -15.69 2.00
N LEU A 97 -56.44 -15.24 2.61
CA LEU A 97 -56.19 -15.38 4.03
C LEU A 97 -57.35 -14.65 4.70
N ARG A 98 -58.44 -15.39 4.93
CA ARG A 98 -59.55 -15.05 5.81
C ARG A 98 -59.04 -15.15 7.24
N GLY A 99 -58.02 -14.35 7.53
CA GLY A 99 -57.14 -14.45 8.67
C GLY A 99 -56.67 -13.05 8.99
N ARG A 100 -57.51 -12.34 9.75
CA ARG A 100 -57.18 -11.36 10.80
C ARG A 100 -55.89 -10.55 10.49
N PRO A 101 -55.99 -9.28 10.05
CA PRO A 101 -54.93 -8.51 9.37
C PRO A 101 -53.61 -8.35 10.15
N TRP A 102 -53.63 -8.49 11.47
CA TRP A 102 -52.43 -8.50 12.33
C TRP A 102 -51.38 -9.55 11.94
N ARG A 103 -51.77 -10.69 11.34
CA ARG A 103 -50.80 -11.72 10.91
C ARG A 103 -49.92 -11.27 9.74
N VAL A 104 -50.46 -10.50 8.80
CA VAL A 104 -49.69 -9.98 7.66
C VAL A 104 -48.70 -8.91 8.13
N VAL A 105 -49.16 -8.04 9.05
CA VAL A 105 -48.30 -7.03 9.67
C VAL A 105 -47.15 -7.67 10.46
N ALA A 106 -47.42 -8.72 11.24
CA ALA A 106 -46.40 -9.42 12.01
C ALA A 106 -45.31 -10.06 11.11
N ILE A 107 -45.70 -10.66 9.98
CA ILE A 107 -44.74 -11.26 9.03
C ILE A 107 -43.89 -10.17 8.36
N ALA A 108 -44.49 -9.05 7.96
CA ALA A 108 -43.76 -7.94 7.35
C ALA A 108 -42.73 -7.32 8.31
N VAL A 109 -43.11 -7.12 9.58
CA VAL A 109 -42.19 -6.62 10.61
C VAL A 109 -41.04 -7.61 10.85
N ALA A 110 -41.34 -8.91 10.95
CA ALA A 110 -40.30 -9.93 11.12
C ALA A 110 -39.32 -9.97 9.94
N ALA A 111 -39.80 -9.85 8.70
CA ALA A 111 -38.94 -9.81 7.51
C ALA A 111 -38.03 -8.57 7.48
N VAL A 112 -38.54 -7.40 7.88
CA VAL A 112 -37.74 -6.17 7.98
C VAL A 112 -36.68 -6.29 9.07
N LEU A 113 -37.02 -6.80 10.25
CA LEU A 113 -36.06 -7.02 11.33
C LEU A 113 -34.98 -8.03 10.93
N LEU A 114 -35.34 -9.10 10.21
CA LEU A 114 -34.39 -10.06 9.68
C LEU A 114 -33.44 -9.40 8.66
N MET A 115 -33.96 -8.58 7.74
CA MET A 115 -33.10 -7.84 6.80
C MET A 115 -32.18 -6.85 7.50
N VAL A 116 -32.66 -6.11 8.50
CA VAL A 116 -31.82 -5.19 9.29
C VAL A 116 -30.74 -5.96 10.06
N GLY A 117 -31.06 -7.13 10.61
CA GLY A 117 -30.09 -8.01 11.25
C GLY A 117 -29.00 -8.50 10.27
N ILE A 118 -29.41 -8.99 9.09
CA ILE A 118 -28.48 -9.49 8.07
C ILE A 118 -27.60 -8.36 7.50
N VAL A 119 -28.19 -7.20 7.19
CA VAL A 119 -27.44 -6.03 6.70
C VAL A 119 -26.53 -5.48 7.78
N GLY A 120 -27.00 -5.38 9.02
CA GLY A 120 -26.20 -4.96 10.17
C GLY A 120 -24.98 -5.86 10.35
N GLU A 121 -25.16 -7.19 10.27
CA GLU A 121 -24.08 -8.13 10.41
C GLU A 121 -23.12 -8.14 9.21
N LEU A 122 -23.60 -7.89 7.99
CA LEU A 122 -22.73 -7.78 6.82
C LEU A 122 -21.89 -6.49 6.84
N VAL A 123 -22.49 -5.38 7.29
CA VAL A 123 -21.85 -4.05 7.32
C VAL A 123 -20.89 -3.92 8.50
N LEU A 124 -21.16 -4.60 9.62
CA LEU A 124 -20.32 -4.56 10.82
C LEU A 124 -19.21 -5.61 10.85
N ARG A 125 -19.09 -6.47 9.83
CA ARG A 125 -17.96 -7.40 9.75
C ARG A 125 -16.67 -6.60 9.57
N PRO A 126 -15.76 -6.58 10.56
CA PRO A 126 -14.46 -5.96 10.37
C PRO A 126 -13.79 -6.66 9.20
N ALA A 127 -13.22 -5.89 8.28
CA ALA A 127 -12.40 -6.44 7.21
C ALA A 127 -11.31 -7.34 7.84
N PRO A 128 -10.99 -8.49 7.21
CA PRO A 128 -9.92 -9.33 7.72
C PRO A 128 -8.64 -8.51 7.88
N PRO A 129 -7.89 -8.69 8.97
CA PRO A 129 -6.67 -7.93 9.20
C PRO A 129 -5.72 -8.15 8.02
N VAL A 130 -5.34 -7.07 7.36
CA VAL A 130 -4.39 -7.10 6.25
C VAL A 130 -3.00 -7.14 6.85
N HIS A 131 -2.21 -8.16 6.52
CA HIS A 131 -0.81 -8.24 6.94
C HIS A 131 -0.03 -7.05 6.35
N ALA A 132 0.74 -6.33 7.19
CA ALA A 132 1.50 -5.15 6.76
C ALA A 132 3.01 -5.34 6.85
N ALA A 133 3.48 -6.02 7.91
CA ALA A 133 4.90 -6.26 8.11
C ALA A 133 5.19 -7.44 9.03
N ARG A 134 6.44 -7.91 8.98
CA ARG A 134 7.02 -8.88 9.91
C ARG A 134 8.12 -8.22 10.75
N VAL A 135 8.14 -8.52 12.05
CA VAL A 135 9.19 -8.07 12.96
C VAL A 135 10.49 -8.83 12.67
N VAL A 136 11.49 -8.14 12.14
CA VAL A 136 12.84 -8.72 11.86
C VAL A 136 13.68 -8.70 13.13
N ARG A 137 13.67 -7.57 13.84
CA ARG A 137 14.34 -7.37 15.13
C ARG A 137 13.50 -6.46 15.99
N ALA A 138 13.49 -6.70 17.29
CA ALA A 138 12.82 -5.82 18.25
C ALA A 138 13.47 -5.91 19.63
N THR A 139 13.40 -4.81 20.35
CA THR A 139 13.65 -4.67 21.78
C THR A 139 12.66 -3.64 22.30
N GLY A 140 11.84 -3.97 23.31
CA GLY A 140 10.85 -3.02 23.85
C GLY A 140 9.77 -2.58 22.85
N LEU A 141 9.44 -3.43 21.88
CA LEU A 141 8.37 -3.23 20.91
C LEU A 141 7.05 -3.76 21.50
N ALA A 142 5.99 -2.96 21.37
CA ALA A 142 4.61 -3.38 21.61
C ALA A 142 3.77 -3.11 20.36
N VAL A 143 2.86 -4.03 20.05
CA VAL A 143 1.85 -3.91 18.99
C VAL A 143 0.49 -4.07 19.65
N ASP A 144 -0.37 -3.06 19.51
CA ASP A 144 -1.67 -2.97 20.18
C ASP A 144 -1.57 -3.22 21.69
N ALA A 145 -0.60 -2.53 22.32
CA ALA A 145 -0.23 -2.64 23.74
C ALA A 145 0.26 -4.03 24.20
N LYS A 146 0.45 -4.98 23.28
CA LYS A 146 1.00 -6.32 23.58
C LYS A 146 2.48 -6.37 23.19
N PRO A 147 3.36 -6.94 24.03
CA PRO A 147 4.76 -7.12 23.66
C PRO A 147 4.90 -7.93 22.37
N ALA A 148 5.69 -7.44 21.42
CA ALA A 148 5.98 -8.13 20.17
C ALA A 148 7.44 -8.56 20.11
N GLN A 149 7.69 -9.72 19.50
CA GLN A 149 9.01 -10.32 19.39
C GLN A 149 9.38 -10.56 17.93
N ARG A 150 10.65 -10.91 17.69
CA ARG A 150 11.15 -11.29 16.37
C ARG A 150 10.30 -12.41 15.77
N GLY A 151 9.96 -12.28 14.49
CA GLY A 151 9.07 -13.18 13.77
C GLY A 151 7.59 -12.87 13.95
N GLY A 152 7.22 -11.99 14.89
CA GLY A 152 5.84 -11.53 15.05
C GLY A 152 5.32 -10.81 13.81
N GLU A 153 4.02 -10.95 13.59
CA GLU A 153 3.31 -10.28 12.50
C GLU A 153 2.72 -8.95 12.98
N VAL A 154 2.72 -7.96 12.09
CA VAL A 154 2.11 -6.65 12.32
C VAL A 154 1.06 -6.44 11.25
N ASN A 155 -0.18 -6.27 11.69
CA ASN A 155 -1.30 -6.01 10.81
C ASN A 155 -1.42 -4.50 10.51
N ALA A 156 -2.02 -4.19 9.37
CA ALA A 156 -2.36 -2.82 9.01
C ALA A 156 -3.29 -2.21 10.05
N GLY A 157 -3.05 -0.95 10.39
CA GLY A 157 -3.81 -0.21 11.40
C GLY A 157 -3.42 -0.51 12.85
N SER A 158 -2.65 -1.57 13.13
CA SER A 158 -2.16 -1.83 14.49
C SER A 158 -1.26 -0.71 14.98
N LEU A 159 -1.42 -0.35 16.26
CA LEU A 159 -0.59 0.65 16.93
C LEU A 159 0.74 0.03 17.34
N ILE A 160 1.82 0.53 16.76
CA ILE A 160 3.19 0.10 17.03
C ILE A 160 3.84 1.12 17.96
N GLN A 161 4.40 0.64 19.07
CA GLN A 161 5.06 1.47 20.06
C GLN A 161 6.43 0.90 20.42
N VAL A 162 7.43 1.76 20.46
CA VAL A 162 8.79 1.44 20.87
C VAL A 162 9.14 2.21 22.14
N GLY A 163 9.47 1.50 23.21
CA GLY A 163 9.85 2.11 24.48
C GLY A 163 11.15 2.95 24.42
N ALA A 164 11.44 3.70 25.48
CA ALA A 164 12.56 4.63 25.55
C ALA A 164 13.97 4.01 25.41
N LYS A 165 14.10 2.71 25.66
CA LYS A 165 15.36 1.94 25.48
C LYS A 165 15.22 0.89 24.38
N GLY A 166 14.16 1.00 23.59
CA GLY A 166 13.77 0.03 22.58
C GLY A 166 14.17 0.46 21.18
N PHE A 167 14.10 -0.50 20.27
CA PHE A 167 14.16 -0.27 18.83
C PHE A 167 13.43 -1.41 18.14
N ALA A 168 13.03 -1.21 16.89
CA ALA A 168 12.50 -2.29 16.06
C ALA A 168 12.87 -2.12 14.59
N GLU A 169 13.07 -3.24 13.92
CA GLU A 169 13.23 -3.33 12.47
C GLU A 169 12.12 -4.22 11.94
N LEU A 170 11.30 -3.67 11.05
CA LEU A 170 10.15 -4.32 10.44
C LEU A 170 10.41 -4.51 8.95
N ALA A 171 10.20 -5.71 8.42
CA ALA A 171 10.16 -5.98 6.99
C ALA A 171 8.72 -5.78 6.52
N VAL A 172 8.48 -4.75 5.72
CA VAL A 172 7.15 -4.47 5.17
C VAL A 172 6.85 -5.42 4.01
N GLU A 173 5.58 -5.80 3.86
CA GLU A 173 5.16 -6.82 2.88
C GLU A 173 5.50 -6.41 1.43
N ARG A 174 5.38 -5.12 1.11
CA ARG A 174 5.73 -4.59 -0.21
C ARG A 174 7.24 -4.53 -0.50
N GLY A 175 8.09 -4.82 0.48
CA GLY A 175 9.54 -4.78 0.33
C GLY A 175 10.18 -3.56 0.98
N GLY A 176 11.42 -3.74 1.43
CA GLY A 176 12.13 -2.78 2.25
C GLY A 176 12.03 -3.01 3.76
N LEU A 177 12.63 -2.11 4.52
CA LEU A 177 12.71 -2.13 5.98
C LEU A 177 12.23 -0.81 6.57
N VAL A 178 11.52 -0.89 7.68
CA VAL A 178 11.17 0.26 8.53
C VAL A 178 11.83 0.06 9.88
N ARG A 179 12.77 0.95 10.20
CA ARG A 179 13.48 1.02 11.47
C ARG A 179 12.82 2.06 12.36
N LEU A 180 12.40 1.64 13.54
CA LEU A 180 11.74 2.44 14.55
C LEU A 180 12.72 2.70 15.69
N TYR A 181 12.98 3.99 15.96
CA TYR A 181 13.87 4.43 17.03
C TYR A 181 13.14 4.44 18.39
N PRO A 182 13.85 4.62 19.51
CA PRO A 182 13.22 4.79 20.81
C PRO A 182 12.13 5.87 20.82
N ASN A 183 11.12 5.68 21.69
CA ASN A 183 9.98 6.61 21.85
C ASN A 183 9.15 6.82 20.57
N THR A 184 9.13 5.83 19.68
CA THR A 184 8.35 5.90 18.44
C THR A 184 6.96 5.32 18.63
N SER A 185 5.97 6.01 18.08
CA SER A 185 4.58 5.56 17.98
C SER A 185 4.12 5.71 16.53
N ALA A 186 3.70 4.63 15.88
CA ALA A 186 3.31 4.63 14.48
C ALA A 186 2.25 3.56 14.17
N THR A 187 1.55 3.70 13.05
CA THR A 187 0.75 2.64 12.43
C THR A 187 1.23 2.38 11.00
N LEU A 188 0.99 1.17 10.49
CA LEU A 188 1.25 0.83 9.08
C LEU A 188 -0.06 0.82 8.29
N ASP A 189 -0.01 1.30 7.06
CA ASP A 189 -1.13 1.19 6.12
C ASP A 189 -1.28 -0.25 5.60
N GLY A 190 -2.40 -0.49 4.89
CA GLY A 190 -2.65 -1.75 4.19
C GLY A 190 -1.48 -2.17 3.31
N GLY A 191 -1.01 -3.41 3.48
CA GLY A 191 0.12 -3.96 2.71
C GLY A 191 1.49 -3.33 3.00
N GLY A 192 1.61 -2.49 4.04
CA GLY A 192 2.88 -1.83 4.36
C GLY A 192 3.29 -0.75 3.35
N GLU A 193 2.30 -0.11 2.72
CA GLU A 193 2.47 0.97 1.73
C GLU A 193 2.87 2.32 2.34
N GLY A 194 2.69 2.45 3.66
CA GLY A 194 2.98 3.68 4.34
C GLY A 194 3.02 3.52 5.84
N VAL A 195 3.53 4.57 6.47
CA VAL A 195 3.69 4.70 7.91
C VAL A 195 2.98 5.97 8.35
N ASN A 196 2.03 5.88 9.27
CA ASN A 196 1.50 7.06 9.94
C ASN A 196 2.26 7.23 11.26
N LEU A 197 3.18 8.19 11.29
CA LEU A 197 4.06 8.48 12.41
C LEU A 197 3.36 9.44 13.39
N GLY A 198 2.98 8.90 14.55
CA GLY A 198 2.38 9.67 15.64
C GLY A 198 3.39 10.44 16.48
N ALA A 199 4.56 9.82 16.76
CA ALA A 199 5.67 10.39 17.53
C ALA A 199 6.99 9.64 17.26
N GLY A 200 8.12 10.31 17.52
CA GLY A 200 9.45 9.72 17.46
C GLY A 200 10.06 9.78 16.06
N LYS A 201 10.85 8.76 15.71
CA LYS A 201 11.70 8.75 14.51
C LYS A 201 11.67 7.40 13.82
N VAL A 202 11.56 7.45 12.49
CA VAL A 202 11.58 6.27 11.63
C VAL A 202 12.61 6.44 10.52
N TRP A 203 13.35 5.36 10.24
CA TRP A 203 14.22 5.26 9.07
C TRP A 203 13.66 4.20 8.14
N CYS A 204 13.28 4.61 6.95
CA CYS A 204 12.72 3.76 5.91
C CYS A 204 13.79 3.46 4.85
N LEU A 205 13.99 2.18 4.56
CA LEU A 205 14.79 1.67 3.45
C LEU A 205 13.82 0.99 2.48
N VAL A 206 13.35 1.71 1.48
CA VAL A 206 12.29 1.25 0.57
C VAL A 206 12.93 0.68 -0.70
N ASP A 207 12.56 -0.54 -1.06
CA ASP A 207 13.00 -1.16 -2.32
C ASP A 207 12.48 -0.37 -3.52
N ARG A 208 13.30 -0.27 -4.57
CA ARG A 208 12.87 0.31 -5.84
C ARG A 208 11.81 -0.57 -6.51
N ASP A 209 10.97 0.06 -7.35
CA ASP A 209 9.97 -0.61 -8.20
C ASP A 209 8.83 -1.32 -7.44
N ARG A 210 8.70 -1.08 -6.14
CA ARG A 210 7.62 -1.64 -5.30
C ARG A 210 6.38 -0.76 -5.19
N GLY A 211 6.40 0.40 -5.83
CA GLY A 211 5.33 1.39 -5.84
C GLY A 211 5.64 2.58 -4.95
N VAL A 212 4.60 3.39 -4.69
CA VAL A 212 4.73 4.57 -3.84
C VAL A 212 4.74 4.14 -2.38
N PHE A 213 5.70 4.66 -1.61
CA PHE A 213 5.73 4.54 -0.16
C PHE A 213 5.56 5.92 0.48
N ILE A 214 4.72 6.03 1.52
CA ILE A 214 4.36 7.30 2.13
C ILE A 214 4.56 7.26 3.65
N VAL A 215 5.31 8.22 4.19
CA VAL A 215 5.32 8.48 5.64
C VAL A 215 4.50 9.72 5.92
N ARG A 216 3.46 9.60 6.75
CA ARG A 216 2.57 10.71 7.13
C ARG A 216 2.77 11.08 8.59
N THR A 217 2.63 12.37 8.86
CA THR A 217 2.47 12.94 10.21
C THR A 217 1.22 13.82 10.20
N ASP A 218 0.89 14.41 11.34
CA ASP A 218 -0.10 15.49 11.44
C ASP A 218 0.36 16.80 10.75
N ARG A 219 1.63 16.90 10.31
CA ARG A 219 2.19 18.09 9.62
C ARG A 219 2.28 17.95 8.12
N GLY A 220 2.51 16.76 7.63
CA GLY A 220 2.78 16.55 6.23
C GLY A 220 3.04 15.11 5.89
N GLN A 221 3.48 14.91 4.67
CA GLN A 221 3.82 13.60 4.13
C GLN A 221 5.12 13.64 3.34
N ALA A 222 5.86 12.55 3.43
CA ALA A 222 7.04 12.27 2.63
C ALA A 222 6.74 11.08 1.72
N ARG A 223 6.85 11.28 0.40
CA ARG A 223 6.46 10.32 -0.64
C ARG A 223 7.66 9.91 -1.49
N VAL A 224 7.80 8.61 -1.74
CA VAL A 224 8.97 8.03 -2.42
C VAL A 224 8.61 6.85 -3.32
N LEU A 225 9.52 6.45 -4.21
CA LEU A 225 9.40 5.26 -5.08
C LEU A 225 10.50 4.20 -4.83
N GLY A 226 11.43 4.44 -3.90
CA GLY A 226 12.57 3.55 -3.63
C GLY A 226 13.80 4.31 -3.15
N THR A 227 13.84 4.60 -1.86
CA THR A 227 14.80 5.52 -1.24
C THR A 227 15.17 5.08 0.18
N SER A 228 16.28 5.64 0.67
CA SER A 228 16.66 5.55 2.09
C SER A 228 16.53 6.95 2.70
N PHE A 229 15.63 7.09 3.66
CA PHE A 229 15.30 8.38 4.27
C PHE A 229 14.78 8.22 5.70
N VAL A 230 14.94 9.29 6.47
CA VAL A 230 14.54 9.38 7.88
C VAL A 230 13.44 10.42 7.99
N VAL A 231 12.41 10.11 8.76
CA VAL A 231 11.37 11.06 9.16
C VAL A 231 11.32 11.09 10.68
N GLU A 232 11.44 12.28 11.24
CA GLU A 232 11.33 12.52 12.68
C GLU A 232 10.23 13.53 12.95
N LYS A 233 9.37 13.21 13.91
CA LYS A 233 8.44 14.17 14.50
C LYS A 233 9.09 14.76 15.75
N LEU A 234 9.53 16.01 15.63
CA LEU A 234 10.17 16.76 16.69
C LEU A 234 9.20 17.03 17.85
N SER A 235 9.72 17.32 19.03
CA SER A 235 8.92 17.58 20.24
C SER A 235 7.97 18.77 20.12
N LYS A 236 8.30 19.77 19.29
CA LYS A 236 7.41 20.90 18.94
C LYS A 236 6.26 20.51 18.00
N GLY A 237 6.27 19.27 17.54
CA GLY A 237 5.34 18.70 16.57
C GLY A 237 5.71 19.00 15.12
N ASP A 238 6.86 19.60 14.84
CA ASP A 238 7.36 19.78 13.47
C ASP A 238 7.84 18.45 12.89
N MET A 239 7.83 18.32 11.56
CA MET A 239 8.31 17.14 10.85
C MET A 239 9.64 17.46 10.15
N GLU A 240 10.71 16.75 10.50
CA GLU A 240 11.99 16.81 9.78
C GLU A 240 12.13 15.59 8.88
N VAL A 241 12.50 15.81 7.62
CA VAL A 241 12.78 14.75 6.64
C VAL A 241 14.23 14.86 6.20
N ARG A 242 14.98 13.77 6.31
CA ARG A 242 16.40 13.66 5.93
C ARG A 242 16.57 12.55 4.91
N VAL A 243 17.28 12.80 3.82
CA VAL A 243 17.41 11.85 2.72
C VAL A 243 18.84 11.37 2.60
N MET A 244 19.02 10.05 2.72
CA MET A 244 20.33 9.41 2.64
C MET A 244 20.61 8.92 1.21
N ALA A 245 19.59 8.39 0.53
CA ALA A 245 19.70 7.93 -0.85
C ALA A 245 18.40 8.16 -1.63
N GLY A 246 18.53 8.61 -2.88
CA GLY A 246 17.41 8.86 -3.79
C GLY A 246 16.79 10.25 -3.62
N SER A 247 15.47 10.35 -3.76
CA SER A 247 14.73 11.61 -3.69
C SER A 247 13.35 11.44 -3.07
N VAL A 248 12.94 12.40 -2.26
CA VAL A 248 11.70 12.37 -1.48
C VAL A 248 10.90 13.63 -1.77
N ALA A 249 9.65 13.47 -2.19
CA ALA A 249 8.71 14.58 -2.29
C ALA A 249 8.08 14.82 -0.91
N VAL A 250 8.23 16.02 -0.37
CA VAL A 250 7.71 16.42 0.93
C VAL A 250 6.67 17.50 0.74
N GLU A 251 5.52 17.33 1.39
CA GLU A 251 4.37 18.21 1.27
C GLU A 251 3.72 18.40 2.64
N ASP A 252 3.23 19.59 2.95
CA ASP A 252 2.48 19.85 4.18
C ASP A 252 1.00 19.43 4.07
N THR A 253 0.32 19.21 5.19
CA THR A 253 -1.11 18.81 5.21
C THR A 253 -2.07 19.85 4.64
N GLY A 254 -1.64 21.12 4.52
CA GLY A 254 -2.42 22.20 3.92
C GLY A 254 -2.18 22.40 2.43
N HIS A 255 -1.36 21.56 1.78
CA HIS A 255 -1.02 21.66 0.35
C HIS A 255 -0.47 23.04 -0.05
N ARG A 256 0.29 23.70 0.84
CA ARG A 256 0.89 25.03 0.58
C ARG A 256 2.15 24.94 -0.27
N GLY A 257 2.69 23.75 -0.48
CA GLY A 257 3.71 23.49 -1.47
C GLY A 257 4.35 22.12 -1.33
N GLU A 258 4.96 21.66 -2.42
CA GLU A 258 5.78 20.46 -2.45
C GLU A 258 7.26 20.84 -2.60
N ARG A 259 8.14 20.12 -1.91
CA ARG A 259 9.59 20.21 -2.05
C ARG A 259 10.18 18.83 -2.29
N VAL A 260 11.03 18.73 -3.31
CA VAL A 260 11.85 17.54 -3.54
C VAL A 260 13.15 17.68 -2.75
N VAL A 261 13.44 16.68 -1.93
CA VAL A 261 14.65 16.58 -1.11
C VAL A 261 15.48 15.42 -1.64
N THR A 262 16.76 15.64 -1.94
CA THR A 262 17.64 14.61 -2.50
C THR A 262 18.64 14.10 -1.47
N ALA A 263 19.38 13.04 -1.82
CA ALA A 263 20.46 12.51 -0.98
C ALA A 263 21.40 13.61 -0.44
N GLY A 264 21.74 13.53 0.84
CA GLY A 264 22.58 14.51 1.53
C GLY A 264 21.85 15.81 1.91
N GLN A 265 20.52 15.84 1.81
CA GLN A 265 19.71 17.00 2.17
C GLN A 265 18.67 16.67 3.23
N LYS A 266 18.18 17.73 3.87
CA LYS A 266 17.04 17.71 4.78
C LYS A 266 16.12 18.91 4.59
N THR A 267 14.85 18.74 4.97
CA THR A 267 13.84 19.81 5.03
C THR A 267 13.06 19.72 6.33
N LEU A 268 12.48 20.86 6.76
CA LEU A 268 11.61 20.98 7.91
C LEU A 268 10.22 21.41 7.45
N VAL A 269 9.19 20.70 7.91
CA VAL A 269 7.78 21.07 7.77
C VAL A 269 7.29 21.56 9.13
N ALA A 270 7.28 22.89 9.29
CA ALA A 270 6.77 23.53 10.50
C ALA A 270 5.23 23.57 10.49
N ARG A 271 4.64 23.82 11.67
CA ARG A 271 3.20 24.10 11.75
C ARG A 271 2.82 25.23 10.81
N ASP A 272 1.79 24.97 10.03
CA ASP A 272 1.14 25.93 9.16
C ASP A 272 2.03 26.60 8.09
N ALA A 273 3.11 25.93 7.70
CA ALA A 273 4.03 26.41 6.68
C ALA A 273 4.26 25.36 5.57
N ALA A 274 4.59 25.84 4.37
CA ALA A 274 5.15 24.97 3.33
C ALA A 274 6.52 24.42 3.77
N PRO A 275 6.96 23.27 3.23
CA PRO A 275 8.27 22.71 3.56
C PRO A 275 9.40 23.71 3.27
N SER A 276 10.36 23.82 4.21
CA SER A 276 11.50 24.71 4.08
C SER A 276 12.36 24.34 2.86
N PRO A 277 13.11 25.29 2.28
CA PRO A 277 14.12 24.95 1.28
C PRO A 277 15.04 23.84 1.80
N PRO A 278 15.41 22.84 0.96
CA PRO A 278 16.35 21.81 1.35
C PRO A 278 17.69 22.40 1.80
N SER A 279 18.25 21.85 2.88
CA SER A 279 19.55 22.22 3.44
C SER A 279 20.46 21.00 3.54
N ALA A 280 21.77 21.21 3.62
CA ALA A 280 22.74 20.11 3.69
C ALA A 280 22.57 19.27 4.98
N TYR A 281 22.80 17.97 4.85
CA TYR A 281 22.69 16.99 5.94
C TYR A 281 23.70 15.85 5.73
N SER A 282 24.35 15.41 6.80
CA SER A 282 25.22 14.23 6.79
C SER A 282 24.49 13.00 7.32
N GLY A 283 24.43 11.94 6.49
CA GLY A 283 23.81 10.65 6.83
C GLY A 283 24.50 9.85 7.93
N GLU A 284 25.71 10.25 8.33
CA GLU A 284 26.52 9.54 9.32
C GLU A 284 25.82 9.52 10.68
N VAL A 285 25.20 10.63 11.08
CA VAL A 285 24.56 10.77 12.40
C VAL A 285 23.49 9.69 12.63
N ASP A 286 22.57 9.49 11.69
CA ASP A 286 21.50 8.51 11.84
C ASP A 286 22.00 7.06 11.71
N SER A 287 23.05 6.85 10.91
CA SER A 287 23.71 5.55 10.75
C SER A 287 24.43 5.13 12.03
N GLU A 288 25.17 6.05 12.64
CA GLU A 288 25.88 5.85 13.91
C GLU A 288 24.91 5.63 15.06
N GLU A 289 23.85 6.44 15.15
CA GLU A 289 22.83 6.28 16.19
C GLU A 289 22.17 4.90 16.12
N TRP A 290 21.81 4.43 14.92
CA TRP A 290 21.28 3.08 14.76
C TRP A 290 22.31 2.01 15.11
N GLY A 291 23.56 2.18 14.69
CA GLY A 291 24.67 1.27 15.01
C GLY A 291 24.92 1.15 16.51
N LEU A 292 24.86 2.26 17.25
CA LEU A 292 24.98 2.29 18.70
C LEU A 292 23.83 1.54 19.39
N LEU A 293 22.59 1.71 18.92
CA LEU A 293 21.43 0.96 19.45
C LEU A 293 21.61 -0.56 19.29
N GLU A 294 22.12 -1.00 18.14
CA GLU A 294 22.44 -2.42 17.90
C GLU A 294 23.61 -2.90 18.79
N PHE A 295 24.64 -2.07 18.98
CA PHE A 295 25.81 -2.38 19.79
C PHE A 295 25.50 -2.53 21.29
N PHE A 296 24.76 -1.58 21.90
CA PHE A 296 24.39 -1.66 23.31
C PHE A 296 23.56 -2.92 23.63
N LYS A 297 22.76 -3.41 22.67
CA LYS A 297 22.08 -4.70 22.80
C LYS A 297 23.04 -5.88 22.78
N ALA A 298 24.06 -5.86 21.94
CA ALA A 298 25.06 -6.92 21.89
C ALA A 298 25.79 -7.04 23.25
N ILE A 299 26.20 -5.90 23.81
CA ILE A 299 26.83 -5.84 25.14
C ILE A 299 25.88 -6.32 26.24
N GLY A 300 24.64 -5.81 26.28
CA GLY A 300 23.68 -6.19 27.32
C GLY A 300 23.40 -7.69 27.38
N ARG A 301 23.39 -8.38 26.22
CA ARG A 301 23.26 -9.85 26.17
C ARG A 301 24.49 -10.57 26.71
N ALA A 302 25.70 -10.09 26.38
CA ALA A 302 26.95 -10.70 26.84
C ALA A 302 27.10 -10.61 28.37
N PHE A 303 26.79 -9.46 28.97
CA PHE A 303 26.85 -9.30 30.43
C PHE A 303 25.78 -10.10 31.17
N LYS A 304 24.56 -10.19 30.65
CA LYS A 304 23.50 -11.00 31.27
C LYS A 304 23.89 -12.49 31.33
N GLY A 305 24.44 -13.04 30.24
CA GLY A 305 24.90 -14.43 30.22
C GLY A 305 26.09 -14.69 31.16
N ALA A 306 27.02 -13.75 31.26
CA ALA A 306 28.15 -13.86 32.18
C ALA A 306 27.69 -13.85 33.65
N PHE A 307 26.72 -13.00 34.00
CA PHE A 307 26.22 -12.90 35.37
C PHE A 307 25.41 -14.13 35.79
N GLU A 308 24.54 -14.66 34.91
CA GLU A 308 23.79 -15.90 35.19
C GLU A 308 24.74 -17.10 35.39
N SER A 309 25.84 -17.19 34.63
CA SER A 309 26.83 -18.27 34.78
C SER A 309 27.65 -18.24 36.08
N ILE A 310 27.71 -17.10 36.77
CA ILE A 310 28.46 -16.93 38.02
C ILE A 310 27.60 -17.33 39.24
N PHE A 311 26.27 -17.19 39.15
CA PHE A 311 25.35 -17.47 40.26
C PHE A 311 24.74 -18.88 40.25
N GLU A 312 24.97 -19.68 39.21
CA GLU A 312 24.54 -21.09 39.12
C GLU A 312 25.65 -22.11 39.53
N ARG A 313 26.74 -21.66 40.16
CA ARG A 313 27.74 -22.52 40.82
C ARG A 313 27.72 -22.33 42.33
#